data_AF-A0A2E8D440-F1
#
_entry.id   AF-A0A2E8D440-F1
#
_cell.length_a   1.000
_cell.length_b   1.000
_cell.length_c   1.000
_cell.angle_alpha   90.00
_cell.angle_beta   90.00
_cell.angle_gamma   90.00
#
_symmetry.space_group_name_H-M   'P 1'
#
loop_
_entity.id
_entity.type
_entity.pdbx_description
1 polymer ?
#
loop_
_entity_poly.entity_id
_entity_poly.type
_entity_poly.pdbx_seq_one_letter_code
_entity_poly.pdbx_strand_id
1 'polypeptide(L)'
;MTHCASRSGDKLYIALLNKDDQQPVEIRISIRDWQLKTAVETHEVRANTYLAENTIERPETVTLADPKVDRVEVSGKMTYLLKPNTLAVLRFQSDGTR
;
A
#
# COMPACT_ATOMS: atom_id res chain seq x y z
N MET A 1 9.46 -3.23 4.97
CA MET A 1 8.62 -3.73 3.87
C MET A 1 8.44 -5.22 4.04
N THR A 2 7.23 -5.73 3.84
CA THR A 2 6.96 -7.17 3.72
C THR A 2 6.02 -7.42 2.53
N HIS A 3 5.99 -8.64 2.01
CA HIS A 3 5.15 -8.98 0.86
C HIS A 3 4.59 -10.41 0.97
N CYS A 4 3.45 -10.65 0.33
CA CYS A 4 2.90 -12.00 0.16
C CYS A 4 2.11 -12.10 -1.15
N ALA A 5 2.04 -13.30 -1.71
CA ALA A 5 1.19 -13.60 -2.85
C ALA A 5 -0.06 -14.36 -2.40
N SER A 6 -1.17 -14.12 -3.08
CA SER A 6 -2.36 -14.98 -2.98
C SER A 6 -2.04 -16.43 -3.37
N ARG A 7 -2.83 -17.39 -2.87
CA ARG A 7 -2.66 -18.81 -3.19
C ARG A 7 -2.77 -19.12 -4.70
N SER A 8 -3.63 -18.41 -5.41
CA SER A 8 -3.81 -18.49 -6.86
C SER A 8 -2.68 -17.82 -7.65
N GLY A 9 -1.84 -17.00 -7.00
CA GLY A 9 -0.78 -16.23 -7.64
C GLY A 9 -1.28 -15.08 -8.51
N ASP A 10 -2.56 -14.74 -8.49
CA ASP A 10 -3.15 -13.64 -9.28
C ASP A 10 -3.00 -12.27 -8.60
N LYS A 11 -2.69 -12.26 -7.30
CA LYS A 11 -2.50 -11.05 -6.49
C LYS A 11 -1.20 -11.10 -5.69
N LEU A 12 -0.56 -9.94 -5.57
CA LEU A 12 0.60 -9.67 -4.71
C LEU A 12 0.24 -8.49 -3.82
N TYR A 13 0.53 -8.65 -2.54
CA TYR A 13 0.35 -7.63 -1.52
C TYR A 13 1.72 -7.18 -1.06
N ILE A 14 1.97 -5.87 -1.07
CA ILE A 14 3.17 -5.25 -0.52
C ILE A 14 2.74 -4.34 0.62
N ALA A 15 3.20 -4.65 1.83
CA ALA A 15 2.97 -3.82 3.01
C ALA A 15 4.19 -2.94 3.29
N LEU A 16 3.94 -1.64 3.36
CA LEU A 16 4.89 -0.58 3.60
C LEU A 16 4.53 0.15 4.90
N LEU A 17 5.52 0.34 5.77
CA LEU A 17 5.33 1.05 7.04
C LEU A 17 6.33 2.20 7.09
N ASN A 18 5.82 3.42 7.19
CA ASN A 18 6.62 4.58 7.56
C ASN A 18 6.43 4.86 9.05
N LYS A 19 7.52 4.70 9.80
CA LYS A 19 7.57 4.99 11.24
C LYS A 19 8.03 6.42 11.54
N ASP A 20 8.49 7.15 10.52
CA ASP A 20 8.82 8.56 10.65
C ASP A 20 7.52 9.36 10.75
N ASP A 21 7.46 10.28 11.72
CA ASP A 21 6.29 11.10 12.01
C ASP A 21 6.36 12.49 11.34
N GLN A 22 7.47 12.84 10.71
CA GLN A 22 7.69 14.13 10.07
C GLN A 22 7.82 14.03 8.54
N GLN A 23 8.50 12.99 8.05
CA GLN A 23 8.92 12.94 6.65
C GLN A 23 8.20 11.87 5.84
N PRO A 24 7.60 12.23 4.68
CA PRO A 24 7.16 11.23 3.73
C PRO A 24 8.37 10.55 3.07
N VAL A 25 8.20 9.29 2.69
CA VAL A 25 9.25 8.51 2.03
C VAL A 25 8.80 8.14 0.62
N GLU A 26 9.62 8.49 -0.38
CA GLU A 26 9.43 8.02 -1.75
C GLU A 26 9.89 6.56 -1.88
N ILE A 27 8.97 5.67 -2.20
CA ILE A 27 9.24 4.25 -2.42
C ILE A 27 9.13 3.95 -3.90
N ARG A 28 10.22 3.45 -4.49
CA ARG A 28 10.25 2.96 -5.87
C ARG A 28 10.05 1.46 -5.87
N ILE A 29 8.99 1.01 -6.51
CA ILE A 29 8.60 -0.39 -6.61
C ILE A 29 8.82 -0.83 -8.04
N SER A 30 9.49 -1.96 -8.23
CA SER A 30 9.65 -2.62 -9.52
C SER A 30 9.29 -4.09 -9.36
N ILE A 31 8.21 -4.48 -10.02
CA ILE A 31 7.79 -5.87 -10.14
C ILE A 31 8.24 -6.33 -11.52
N ARG A 32 9.03 -7.41 -11.56
CA ARG A 32 9.60 -7.96 -12.79
C ARG A 32 8.90 -9.26 -13.15
N ASP A 33 8.92 -9.56 -14.44
CA ASP A 33 8.51 -10.87 -14.99
C ASP A 33 7.07 -11.28 -14.63
N TRP A 34 6.20 -10.31 -14.38
CA TRP A 34 4.80 -10.54 -14.04
C TRP A 34 3.91 -9.57 -14.82
N GLN A 35 2.99 -10.11 -15.61
CA GLN A 35 2.05 -9.31 -16.38
C GLN A 35 0.99 -8.72 -15.44
N LEU A 36 1.13 -7.43 -15.17
CA LEU A 36 0.31 -6.68 -14.22
C LEU A 36 -0.79 -5.91 -14.93
N LYS A 37 -1.97 -5.84 -14.30
CA LYS A 37 -2.91 -4.76 -14.57
C LYS A 37 -2.26 -3.42 -14.22
N THR A 38 -2.56 -2.40 -15.01
CA THR A 38 -2.05 -1.03 -14.81
C THR A 38 -2.67 -0.32 -13.60
N ALA A 39 -3.64 -0.92 -12.94
CA ALA A 39 -4.29 -0.40 -11.74
C ALA A 39 -3.82 -1.17 -10.49
N VAL A 40 -3.40 -0.42 -9.47
CA VAL A 40 -2.99 -0.92 -8.16
C VAL A 40 -3.94 -0.37 -7.12
N GLU A 41 -4.51 -1.23 -6.28
CA GLU A 41 -5.36 -0.81 -5.18
C GLU A 41 -4.52 -0.62 -3.92
N THR A 42 -4.63 0.54 -3.27
CA THR A 42 -3.89 0.91 -2.08
C THR A 42 -4.86 1.09 -0.92
N HIS A 43 -4.60 0.40 0.18
CA HIS A 43 -5.27 0.62 1.46
C HIS A 43 -4.29 1.25 2.44
N GLU A 44 -4.72 2.26 3.18
CA GLU A 44 -3.87 2.97 4.12
C GLU A 44 -4.52 3.04 5.50
N VAL A 45 -3.72 2.81 6.53
CA VAL A 45 -4.03 3.18 7.90
C VAL A 45 -3.11 4.32 8.26
N ARG A 46 -3.68 5.45 8.68
CA ARG A 46 -2.94 6.66 9.04
C ARG A 46 -3.29 7.09 10.45
N ALA A 47 -2.30 7.68 11.10
CA ALA A 47 -2.44 8.31 12.39
C ALA A 47 -1.64 9.62 12.42
N ASN A 48 -2.09 10.59 13.23
CA ASN A 48 -1.32 11.82 13.46
C ASN A 48 -0.01 11.54 14.21
N THR A 49 0.03 10.49 15.03
CA THR A 49 1.18 10.03 15.81
C THR A 49 1.17 8.51 15.89
N TYR A 50 2.35 7.88 16.03
CA TYR A 50 2.48 6.44 16.26
C TYR A 50 1.86 5.96 17.59
N LEU A 51 1.53 6.90 18.49
CA LEU A 51 0.84 6.65 19.76
C LEU A 51 -0.69 6.81 19.67
N ALA A 52 -1.24 7.12 18.51
CA ALA A 52 -2.67 7.33 18.37
C ALA A 52 -3.41 6.00 18.53
N GLU A 53 -4.50 6.03 19.30
CA GLU A 53 -5.33 4.86 19.59
C GLU A 53 -6.81 5.21 19.49
N ASN A 54 -7.62 4.20 19.18
CA ASN A 54 -9.07 4.30 19.24
C ASN A 54 -9.51 4.06 20.69
N THR A 55 -10.27 4.99 21.25
CA THR A 55 -10.89 4.85 22.57
C THR A 55 -12.40 4.74 22.44
N ILE A 56 -13.10 4.40 23.53
CA ILE A 56 -14.59 4.38 23.54
C ILE A 56 -15.15 5.75 23.15
N GLU A 57 -14.55 6.83 23.65
CA GLU A 57 -14.98 8.21 23.35
C GLU A 57 -14.60 8.67 21.94
N ARG A 58 -13.52 8.11 21.37
CA ARG A 58 -12.97 8.48 20.06
C ARG A 58 -12.61 7.22 19.26
N PRO A 59 -13.61 6.48 18.75
CA PRO A 59 -13.40 5.18 18.11
C PRO A 59 -12.79 5.27 16.71
N GLU A 60 -12.78 6.46 16.10
CA GLU A 60 -12.34 6.71 14.73
C GLU A 60 -11.04 7.54 14.66
N THR A 61 -10.22 7.50 15.71
CA THR A 61 -8.94 8.23 15.77
C THR A 61 -7.92 7.68 14.75
N VAL A 62 -7.94 6.36 14.53
CA VAL A 62 -7.14 5.62 13.55
C VAL A 62 -8.08 4.73 12.76
N THR A 63 -8.27 5.05 11.48
CA THR A 63 -9.17 4.31 10.59
C THR A 63 -8.43 3.80 9.35
N LEU A 64 -8.99 2.74 8.78
CA LEU A 64 -8.65 2.33 7.43
C LEU A 64 -9.30 3.31 6.46
N ALA A 65 -8.50 4.00 5.66
CA ALA A 65 -8.99 4.88 4.62
C ALA A 65 -9.65 4.08 3.48
N ASP A 66 -10.54 4.73 2.73
CA ASP A 66 -11.12 4.15 1.53
C ASP A 66 -10.02 3.72 0.55
N PRO A 67 -10.22 2.60 -0.19
CA PRO A 67 -9.24 2.13 -1.15
C PRO A 67 -8.99 3.18 -2.24
N LYS A 68 -7.72 3.47 -2.50
CA LYS A 68 -7.31 4.32 -3.61
C LYS A 68 -6.82 3.46 -4.77
N VAL A 69 -7.11 3.87 -6.00
CA VAL A 69 -6.52 3.25 -7.19
C VAL A 69 -5.41 4.14 -7.73
N ASP A 70 -4.19 3.60 -7.72
CA ASP A 70 -3.00 4.20 -8.33
C ASP A 70 -2.66 3.50 -9.65
N ARG A 71 -1.87 4.15 -10.50
CA ARG A 71 -1.40 3.56 -11.76
C ARG A 71 0.01 2.99 -11.61
N VAL A 72 0.22 1.79 -12.12
CA VAL A 72 1.55 1.20 -12.35
C VAL A 72 1.88 1.30 -13.84
N GLU A 73 3.13 1.61 -14.16
CA GLU A 73 3.60 1.61 -15.53
C GLU A 73 3.51 0.20 -16.13
N VAL A 74 3.38 0.12 -17.47
CA VAL A 74 3.45 -1.16 -18.20
C VAL A 74 4.76 -1.91 -17.91
N SER A 75 5.81 -1.19 -17.53
CA SER A 75 7.11 -1.73 -17.11
C SER A 75 7.09 -2.45 -15.75
N GLY A 76 5.94 -2.47 -15.05
CA GLY A 76 5.81 -2.97 -13.68
C GLY A 76 6.44 -2.06 -12.63
N LYS A 77 6.72 -0.80 -12.98
CA LYS A 77 7.31 0.20 -12.09
C LYS A 77 6.26 1.16 -11.57
N MET A 78 6.41 1.55 -10.31
CA MET A 78 5.67 2.67 -9.74
C MET A 78 6.49 3.38 -8.68
N THR A 79 6.21 4.67 -8.52
CA THR A 79 6.67 5.46 -7.38
C THR A 79 5.49 5.70 -6.47
N TYR A 80 5.66 5.41 -5.19
CA TYR A 80 4.64 5.59 -4.17
C TYR A 80 5.17 6.47 -3.04
N LEU A 81 4.45 7.56 -2.76
CA LEU A 81 4.80 8.47 -1.68
C LEU A 81 4.11 8.01 -0.39
N LEU A 82 4.87 7.36 0.49
CA LEU A 82 4.38 6.87 1.76
C LEU A 82 4.44 7.99 2.80
N LYS A 83 3.27 8.46 3.26
CA LYS A 83 3.15 9.56 4.22
C LYS A 83 3.72 9.20 5.60
N PRO A 84 3.99 10.18 6.48
CA PRO A 84 4.37 9.93 7.86
C PRO A 84 3.35 9.05 8.61
N ASN A 85 3.80 8.30 9.61
CA ASN A 85 2.97 7.45 10.48
C ASN A 85 1.90 6.65 9.73
N THR A 86 2.29 6.05 8.61
CA THR A 86 1.35 5.37 7.70
C THR A 86 1.77 3.92 7.48
N LEU A 87 0.80 3.02 7.62
CA LEU A 87 0.85 1.68 7.05
C LEU A 87 0.06 1.70 5.74
N ALA A 88 0.70 1.31 4.64
CA ALA A 88 0.06 1.13 3.34
C ALA A 88 0.17 -0.32 2.89
N VAL A 89 -0.90 -0.85 2.31
CA VAL A 89 -0.92 -2.15 1.64
C VAL A 89 -1.30 -1.91 0.19
N LEU A 90 -0.36 -2.21 -0.71
CA LEU A 90 -0.55 -2.13 -2.15
C LEU A 90 -0.89 -3.52 -2.67
N ARG A 91 -2.03 -3.63 -3.36
CA ARG A 91 -2.51 -4.84 -4.00
C ARG A 91 -2.34 -4.73 -5.51
N PHE A 92 -1.37 -5.48 -6.01
CA PHE A 92 -1.16 -5.68 -7.44
C PHE A 92 -1.96 -6.89 -7.91
N GLN A 93 -2.42 -6.83 -9.15
CA GLN A 93 -3.19 -7.90 -9.77
C GLN A 93 -2.61 -8.24 -11.13
N SER A 94 -2.54 -9.53 -11.44
CA SER A 94 -2.19 -10.01 -12.77
C SER A 94 -3.29 -9.70 -13.78
N ASP A 95 -2.91 -9.41 -15.02
CA ASP A 95 -3.87 -9.22 -16.12
C ASP A 95 -4.54 -10.52 -16.58
N GLY A 96 -4.03 -11.68 -16.14
CA GLY A 96 -4.62 -12.99 -16.41
C GLY A 96 -4.28 -13.55 -17.80
N THR A 97 -3.46 -12.86 -18.58
CA THR A 97 -2.94 -13.38 -19.86
C THR A 97 -1.69 -14.21 -19.57
N ARG A 98 -1.83 -15.53 -19.58
CA ARG A 98 -0.69 -16.46 -19.66
C ARG A 98 -0.40 -16.81 -21.09
#